data_AF-A0AAW0C7T6-F1
#
_entry.id   AF-A0AAW0C7T6-F1
#
_cell.length_a   1.000
_cell.length_b   1.000
_cell.length_c   1.000
_cell.angle_alpha   90.00
_cell.angle_beta   90.00
_cell.angle_gamma   90.00
#
_symmetry.space_group_name_H-M   'P 1'
#
loop_
_entity.id
_entity.type
_entity.pdbx_description
1 polymer ?
#
loop_
_entity_poly.entity_id
_entity_poly.type
_entity_poly.pdbx_seq_one_letter_code
_entity_poly.pdbx_strand_id
1 'polypeptide(L)'
;MLFSSCRTNISANSVSAGCDLTALFPRFINIRRGGYIAAIVGFAILPWKLLSSSNKFTSYLSAYSVFLSSIAGVMITEYFLIRRGHYRVADLYHARPDGWYFYVYGFNWRAYAAYIAGILINVVGFAGATGRTVPIAATRIYQMSFFTGFGVSSVIYLVLNMVSPVPGASKKFREVDVSKMEDKVYEASVRESRSDTKSTKSV
;
A
#
# COMPACT_ATOMS: atom_id res chain seq x y z
N MET A 1 -6.82 -30.94 13.00
CA MET A 1 -7.19 -30.14 11.80
C MET A 1 -8.05 -28.92 12.15
N LEU A 2 -9.14 -29.07 12.91
CA LEU A 2 -10.03 -27.97 13.29
C LEU A 2 -9.32 -26.86 14.09
N PHE A 3 -8.53 -27.22 15.10
CA PHE A 3 -7.80 -26.25 15.93
C PHE A 3 -6.78 -25.41 15.12
N SER A 4 -6.13 -26.02 14.13
CA SER A 4 -5.20 -25.33 13.23
C SER A 4 -5.94 -24.29 12.38
N SER A 5 -7.07 -24.69 11.79
CA SER A 5 -7.87 -23.82 10.91
C SER A 5 -8.49 -22.63 11.65
N CYS A 6 -8.98 -22.84 12.88
CA CYS A 6 -9.48 -21.76 13.72
C CYS A 6 -8.37 -20.77 14.10
N ARG A 7 -7.20 -21.29 14.46
CA ARG A 7 -6.05 -20.46 14.83
C ARG A 7 -5.60 -19.58 13.67
N THR A 8 -5.46 -20.14 12.46
CA THR A 8 -5.07 -19.37 11.27
C THR A 8 -6.09 -18.32 10.89
N ASN A 9 -7.40 -18.61 11.02
CA ASN A 9 -8.44 -17.62 10.72
C ASN A 9 -8.40 -16.43 11.68
N ILE A 10 -8.24 -16.71 12.99
CA ILE A 10 -8.15 -15.65 14.00
C ILE A 10 -6.90 -14.81 13.79
N SER A 11 -5.73 -15.44 13.58
CA SER A 11 -4.47 -14.71 13.47
C SER A 11 -4.32 -13.97 12.14
N ALA A 12 -4.68 -14.58 11.01
CA ALA A 12 -4.45 -13.98 9.71
C ALA A 12 -5.55 -12.99 9.33
N ASN A 13 -6.82 -13.34 9.56
CA ASN A 13 -7.94 -12.53 9.07
C ASN A 13 -8.44 -11.54 10.11
N SER A 14 -8.68 -11.97 11.35
CA SER A 14 -9.24 -11.06 12.37
C SER A 14 -8.22 -10.03 12.87
N VAL A 15 -6.95 -10.42 13.05
CA VAL A 15 -5.92 -9.46 13.49
C VAL A 15 -5.56 -8.49 12.37
N SER A 16 -5.37 -8.95 11.13
CA SER A 16 -5.09 -8.05 9.99
C SER A 16 -6.24 -7.05 9.80
N ALA A 17 -7.48 -7.52 9.73
CA ALA A 17 -8.64 -6.64 9.61
C ALA A 17 -8.77 -5.69 10.81
N GLY A 18 -8.48 -6.17 12.03
CA GLY A 18 -8.45 -5.32 13.23
C GLY A 18 -7.41 -4.21 13.14
N CYS A 19 -6.20 -4.51 12.67
CA CYS A 19 -5.14 -3.54 12.45
C CYS A 19 -5.54 -2.50 11.39
N ASP A 20 -6.09 -2.95 10.25
CA ASP A 20 -6.49 -2.06 9.16
C ASP A 20 -7.60 -1.09 9.60
N LEU A 21 -8.63 -1.59 10.30
CA LEU A 21 -9.72 -0.73 10.80
C LEU A 21 -9.24 0.23 11.90
N THR A 22 -8.33 -0.19 12.77
CA THR A 22 -7.75 0.69 13.80
C THR A 22 -6.86 1.76 13.17
N ALA A 23 -6.11 1.45 12.12
CA ALA A 23 -5.32 2.44 11.39
C ALA A 23 -6.22 3.47 10.69
N LEU A 24 -7.38 3.04 10.17
CA LEU A 24 -8.29 3.91 9.42
C LEU A 24 -9.17 4.79 10.32
N PHE A 25 -9.61 4.27 11.47
CA PHE A 25 -10.41 5.02 12.46
C PHE A 25 -9.86 4.84 13.90
N PRO A 26 -8.65 5.37 14.19
CA PRO A 26 -7.97 5.13 15.47
C PRO A 26 -8.73 5.69 16.68
N ARG A 27 -9.55 6.73 16.47
CA ARG A 27 -10.35 7.35 17.52
C ARG A 27 -11.59 6.53 17.91
N PHE A 28 -12.08 5.63 17.06
CA PHE A 28 -13.33 4.91 17.26
C PHE A 28 -13.16 3.38 17.41
N ILE A 29 -12.11 2.80 16.82
CA ILE A 29 -11.95 1.34 16.68
C ILE A 29 -10.64 0.85 17.29
N ASN A 30 -10.75 -0.07 18.24
CA ASN A 30 -9.63 -0.86 18.77
C ASN A 30 -9.53 -2.21 18.03
N ILE A 31 -8.35 -2.85 18.03
CA ILE A 31 -8.10 -4.17 17.40
C ILE A 31 -9.20 -5.19 17.72
N ARG A 32 -9.65 -5.25 18.98
CA ARG A 32 -10.70 -6.19 19.42
C ARG A 32 -12.06 -5.87 18.78
N ARG A 33 -12.42 -4.59 18.72
CA ARG A 33 -13.68 -4.11 18.09
C ARG A 33 -13.64 -4.32 16.58
N GLY A 34 -12.51 -4.04 15.94
CA GLY A 34 -12.29 -4.30 14.51
C GLY A 34 -12.45 -5.78 14.16
N GLY A 35 -11.92 -6.67 15.01
CA GLY A 35 -12.10 -8.12 14.85
C GLY A 35 -13.56 -8.57 14.88
N TYR A 36 -14.40 -7.99 15.74
CA TYR A 36 -15.85 -8.29 15.75
C TYR A 36 -16.55 -7.78 14.49
N ILE A 37 -16.22 -6.59 14.01
CA ILE A 37 -16.77 -6.05 12.76
C ILE A 37 -16.39 -6.96 11.58
N ALA A 38 -15.13 -7.38 11.51
CA ALA A 38 -14.66 -8.30 10.47
C ALA A 38 -15.39 -9.65 10.50
N ALA A 39 -15.68 -10.19 11.69
CA ALA A 39 -16.45 -11.43 11.83
C ALA A 39 -17.90 -11.28 11.34
N ILE A 40 -18.56 -10.15 11.66
CA ILE A 40 -19.94 -9.86 11.21
C ILE A 40 -19.97 -9.73 9.68
N VAL A 41 -19.05 -8.95 9.10
CA VAL A 41 -18.95 -8.78 7.64
C VAL A 41 -18.63 -10.10 6.95
N GLY A 42 -17.71 -10.90 7.51
CA GLY A 42 -17.36 -12.22 6.98
C GLY A 42 -18.54 -13.18 6.95
N PHE A 43 -19.40 -13.16 7.98
CA PHE A 43 -20.64 -13.94 7.98
C PHE A 43 -21.66 -13.41 6.96
N ALA A 44 -21.78 -12.08 6.85
CA ALA A 44 -22.69 -11.41 5.93
C ALA A 44 -22.33 -11.59 4.44
N ILE A 45 -21.09 -11.99 4.11
CA ILE A 45 -20.67 -12.35 2.74
C ILE A 45 -21.27 -13.70 2.30
N LEU A 46 -21.85 -14.50 3.22
CA LEU A 46 -22.39 -15.84 2.96
C LEU A 46 -21.40 -16.71 2.16
N PRO A 47 -20.21 -17.03 2.70
CA PRO A 47 -19.16 -17.73 1.95
C PRO A 47 -19.62 -19.08 1.38
N TRP A 48 -20.62 -19.73 1.98
CA TRP A 48 -21.22 -20.97 1.47
C TRP A 48 -21.88 -20.81 0.08
N LYS A 49 -22.40 -19.63 -0.26
CA LYS A 49 -22.92 -19.35 -1.62
C LYS A 49 -21.80 -19.29 -2.66
N LEU A 50 -20.61 -18.83 -2.27
CA LEU A 50 -19.42 -18.80 -3.15
C LEU A 50 -18.85 -20.21 -3.39
N LEU A 51 -18.86 -21.05 -2.35
CA LEU A 51 -18.35 -22.43 -2.43
C LEU A 51 -19.28 -23.40 -3.17
N SER A 52 -20.56 -23.05 -3.31
CA SER A 52 -21.55 -23.89 -4.02
C SER A 52 -21.25 -24.10 -5.51
N SER A 53 -20.35 -23.32 -6.12
CA SER A 53 -19.96 -23.49 -7.52
C SER A 53 -18.46 -23.22 -7.72
N SER A 54 -17.70 -24.26 -8.06
CA SER A 54 -16.24 -24.19 -8.26
C SER A 54 -15.81 -23.15 -9.31
N ASN A 55 -16.64 -22.94 -10.33
CA ASN A 55 -16.32 -22.01 -11.43
C ASN A 55 -16.44 -20.54 -10.99
N LYS A 56 -17.42 -20.24 -10.11
CA LYS A 56 -17.56 -18.90 -9.54
C LYS A 56 -16.41 -18.58 -8.59
N PHE A 57 -16.05 -19.51 -7.71
CA PHE A 57 -14.96 -19.32 -6.76
C PHE A 57 -13.61 -19.02 -7.42
N THR A 58 -13.25 -19.79 -8.45
CA THR A 58 -11.97 -19.59 -9.18
C THR A 58 -11.92 -18.25 -9.90
N SER A 59 -13.04 -17.80 -10.47
CA SER A 59 -13.14 -16.49 -11.12
C SER A 59 -12.96 -15.34 -10.12
N TYR A 60 -13.57 -15.45 -8.93
CA TYR A 60 -13.40 -14.44 -7.87
C TYR A 60 -11.96 -14.37 -7.36
N LEU A 61 -11.30 -15.51 -7.12
CA LEU A 61 -9.90 -15.55 -6.70
C LEU A 61 -8.97 -14.94 -7.76
N SER A 62 -9.26 -15.20 -9.03
CA SER A 62 -8.50 -14.64 -10.16
C SER A 62 -8.65 -13.12 -10.20
N ALA A 63 -9.87 -12.60 -10.08
CA ALA A 63 -10.12 -11.16 -10.02
C ALA A 63 -9.43 -10.51 -8.80
N TYR A 64 -9.53 -11.12 -7.61
CA TYR A 64 -8.88 -10.63 -6.40
C TYR A 64 -7.36 -10.51 -6.56
N SER A 65 -6.73 -11.51 -7.20
CA SER A 65 -5.28 -11.51 -7.46
C SER A 65 -4.83 -10.36 -8.37
N VAL A 66 -5.68 -9.90 -9.30
CA VAL A 66 -5.41 -8.74 -10.16
C VAL A 66 -5.37 -7.44 -9.36
N PHE A 67 -6.32 -7.26 -8.45
CA PHE A 67 -6.36 -6.08 -7.59
C PHE A 67 -5.14 -6.04 -6.66
N LEU A 68 -4.85 -7.16 -5.97
CA LEU A 68 -3.72 -7.24 -5.05
C LEU A 68 -2.38 -7.04 -5.74
N SER A 69 -2.17 -7.66 -6.91
CA SER A 69 -0.92 -7.50 -7.66
C SER A 69 -0.69 -6.06 -8.11
N SER A 70 -1.75 -5.37 -8.53
CA SER A 70 -1.66 -3.96 -8.96
C SER A 70 -1.27 -3.05 -7.78
N ILE A 71 -1.84 -3.27 -6.59
CA ILE A 71 -1.46 -2.54 -5.36
C ILE A 71 0.00 -2.85 -5.00
N ALA A 72 0.37 -4.13 -4.98
CA ALA A 72 1.73 -4.57 -4.64
C ALA A 72 2.78 -3.95 -5.58
N GLY A 73 2.48 -3.81 -6.87
CA GLY A 73 3.36 -3.16 -7.85
C GLY A 73 3.65 -1.71 -7.53
N VAL A 74 2.61 -0.93 -7.21
CA VAL A 74 2.77 0.48 -6.80
C VAL A 74 3.56 0.58 -5.50
N MET A 75 3.25 -0.25 -4.49
CA MET A 75 3.94 -0.21 -3.20
C MET A 75 5.43 -0.57 -3.31
N ILE A 76 5.76 -1.64 -4.03
CA ILE A 76 7.15 -2.08 -4.21
C ILE A 76 7.94 -1.02 -4.99
N THR A 77 7.34 -0.45 -6.02
CA THR A 77 7.96 0.61 -6.83
C THR A 77 8.22 1.87 -6.01
N GLU A 78 7.25 2.29 -5.20
CA GLU A 78 7.38 3.45 -4.31
C GLU A 78 8.54 3.27 -3.34
N TYR A 79 8.62 2.12 -2.66
CA TYR A 79 9.62 1.88 -1.62
C TYR A 79 11.02 1.65 -2.20
N PHE A 80 11.16 0.76 -3.20
CA PHE A 80 12.47 0.33 -3.68
C PHE A 80 13.06 1.22 -4.79
N LEU A 81 12.24 1.70 -5.72
CA LEU A 81 12.74 2.39 -6.90
C LEU A 81 12.72 3.92 -6.75
N ILE A 82 11.64 4.46 -6.18
CA ILE A 82 11.43 5.91 -6.04
C ILE A 82 12.09 6.44 -4.76
N ARG A 83 11.65 5.94 -3.60
CA ARG A 83 12.16 6.39 -2.28
C ARG A 83 13.45 5.71 -1.86
N ARG A 84 13.75 4.54 -2.45
CA ARG A 84 14.97 3.75 -2.20
C ARG A 84 15.28 3.59 -0.70
N GLY A 85 14.27 3.21 0.09
CA GLY A 85 14.39 3.01 1.54
C GLY A 85 14.34 4.27 2.42
N HIS A 86 14.19 5.47 1.85
CA HIS A 86 14.01 6.70 2.64
C HIS A 86 12.53 6.89 2.99
N TYR A 87 12.21 6.89 4.27
CA TYR A 87 10.84 7.13 4.75
C TYR A 87 10.83 8.09 5.94
N ARG A 88 9.72 8.78 6.15
CA ARG A 88 9.56 9.74 7.27
C ARG A 88 8.41 9.29 8.15
N VAL A 89 8.73 8.57 9.22
CA VAL A 89 7.72 8.00 10.12
C VAL A 89 6.85 9.09 10.74
N ALA A 90 7.42 10.24 11.11
CA ALA A 90 6.67 11.34 11.70
C ALA A 90 5.53 11.86 10.80
N ASP A 91 5.77 11.91 9.49
CA ASP A 91 4.79 12.36 8.49
C ASP A 91 3.71 11.31 8.22
N LEU A 92 3.97 10.03 8.52
CA LEU A 92 3.01 8.94 8.31
C LEU A 92 1.86 8.98 9.34
N TYR A 93 2.13 9.53 10.53
CA TYR A 93 1.15 9.67 11.60
C TYR A 93 0.48 11.06 11.66
N HIS A 94 0.93 12.02 10.85
CA HIS A 94 0.40 13.38 10.85
C HIS A 94 -0.07 13.82 9.46
N ALA A 95 -1.35 14.20 9.34
CA ALA A 95 -1.93 14.75 8.12
C ALA A 95 -1.62 16.26 7.96
N ARG A 96 -0.33 16.63 8.02
CA ARG A 96 0.10 18.02 7.80
C ARG A 96 0.18 18.31 6.30
N PRO A 97 -0.24 19.50 5.82
CA PRO A 97 -0.19 19.85 4.40
C PRO A 97 1.22 19.85 3.80
N ASP A 98 2.24 20.02 4.64
CA ASP A 98 3.66 20.02 4.28
C ASP A 98 4.33 18.63 4.41
N GLY A 99 3.56 17.61 4.77
CA GLY A 99 4.08 16.25 4.92
C GLY A 99 4.36 15.59 3.57
N TRP A 100 5.39 14.73 3.51
CA TRP A 100 5.74 13.99 2.28
C TRP A 100 4.60 13.14 1.70
N TYR A 101 3.66 12.73 2.55
CA TYR A 101 2.55 11.86 2.20
C TYR A 101 1.21 12.59 2.05
N PHE A 102 1.17 13.93 2.18
CA PHE A 102 -0.08 14.68 2.07
C PHE A 102 -0.55 14.87 0.63
N TYR A 103 0.35 14.94 -0.36
CA TYR A 103 0.02 15.07 -1.78
C TYR A 103 -1.09 16.13 -2.05
N VAL A 104 -2.04 15.84 -2.94
CA VAL A 104 -3.19 16.71 -3.20
C VAL A 104 -4.32 16.29 -2.27
N TYR A 105 -4.50 17.00 -1.15
CA TYR A 105 -5.57 16.77 -0.18
C TYR A 105 -5.60 15.35 0.44
N GLY A 106 -4.42 14.75 0.64
CA GLY A 106 -4.25 13.37 1.09
C GLY A 106 -4.20 12.33 -0.03
N PHE A 107 -4.35 12.73 -1.30
CA PHE A 107 -4.48 11.80 -2.42
C PHE A 107 -3.28 11.83 -3.37
N ASN A 108 -2.65 10.68 -3.56
CA ASN A 108 -1.61 10.50 -4.58
C ASN A 108 -2.23 10.06 -5.91
N TRP A 109 -2.65 11.01 -6.74
CA TRP A 109 -3.29 10.72 -8.02
C TRP A 109 -2.44 9.82 -8.94
N ARG A 110 -1.10 9.87 -8.84
CA ARG A 110 -0.21 9.02 -9.65
C ARG A 110 -0.34 7.55 -9.25
N ALA A 111 -0.41 7.27 -7.95
CA ALA A 111 -0.56 5.92 -7.43
C ALA A 111 -1.91 5.32 -7.86
N TYR A 112 -2.99 6.12 -7.78
CA TYR A 112 -4.31 5.68 -8.25
C TYR A 112 -4.38 5.50 -9.76
N ALA A 113 -3.78 6.40 -10.55
CA ALA A 113 -3.71 6.25 -12.00
C ALA A 113 -2.96 4.97 -12.40
N ALA A 114 -1.82 4.69 -11.76
CA ALA A 114 -1.05 3.48 -12.00
C ALA A 114 -1.79 2.20 -11.56
N TYR A 115 -2.47 2.26 -10.43
CA TYR A 115 -3.31 1.16 -9.93
C TYR A 115 -4.46 0.85 -10.90
N ILE A 116 -5.22 1.88 -11.31
CA ILE A 116 -6.33 1.72 -12.27
C ILE A 116 -5.83 1.20 -13.61
N ALA A 117 -4.69 1.70 -14.11
CA ALA A 117 -4.11 1.22 -15.35
C ALA A 117 -3.65 -0.26 -15.27
N GLY A 118 -3.08 -0.68 -14.14
CA GLY A 118 -2.73 -2.08 -13.87
C GLY A 118 -3.94 -3.02 -13.79
N ILE A 119 -5.08 -2.52 -13.29
CA ILE A 119 -6.34 -3.27 -13.34
C ILE A 119 -6.88 -3.34 -14.76
N LEU A 120 -6.95 -2.20 -15.45
CA LEU A 120 -7.55 -2.08 -16.79
C LEU A 120 -6.88 -3.00 -17.80
N ILE A 121 -5.55 -3.13 -17.78
CA ILE A 121 -4.86 -4.01 -18.73
C ILE A 121 -5.22 -5.49 -18.53
N ASN A 122 -5.48 -5.90 -17.28
CA ASN A 122 -5.92 -7.26 -16.97
C ASN A 122 -7.42 -7.45 -17.30
N VAL A 123 -8.24 -6.39 -17.21
CA VAL A 123 -9.64 -6.38 -17.67
C VAL A 123 -9.72 -6.45 -19.20
N VAL A 124 -8.79 -5.82 -19.93
CA VAL A 124 -8.67 -5.98 -21.40
C VAL A 124 -8.29 -7.43 -21.75
N GLY A 125 -7.44 -8.08 -20.95
CA GLY A 125 -7.20 -9.53 -21.03
C GLY A 125 -8.47 -10.36 -20.76
N PHE A 126 -9.30 -9.94 -19.81
CA PHE A 126 -10.60 -10.55 -19.50
C PHE A 126 -11.62 -10.39 -20.63
N ALA A 127 -11.66 -9.23 -21.30
CA ALA A 127 -12.49 -8.98 -22.47
C ALA A 127 -12.11 -9.91 -23.65
N GLY A 128 -10.83 -10.27 -23.77
CA GLY A 128 -10.39 -11.32 -24.70
C GLY A 128 -10.85 -12.73 -24.36
N ALA A 129 -11.12 -13.03 -23.10
CA ALA A 129 -11.73 -14.29 -22.68
C ALA A 129 -13.25 -14.35 -22.90
N THR A 130 -13.92 -13.21 -23.09
CA THR A 130 -15.39 -13.11 -23.32
C THR A 130 -15.86 -13.32 -24.76
N GLY A 131 -15.00 -13.84 -25.65
CA GLY A 131 -15.42 -14.32 -26.99
C GLY A 131 -15.13 -13.37 -28.16
N ARG A 132 -14.30 -12.33 -27.98
CA ARG A 132 -13.66 -11.63 -29.11
C ARG A 132 -12.37 -12.39 -29.46
N THR A 133 -12.01 -12.48 -30.74
CA THR A 133 -10.73 -13.07 -31.16
C THR A 133 -9.58 -12.18 -30.71
N VAL A 134 -8.95 -12.53 -29.60
CA VAL A 134 -7.78 -11.82 -29.07
C VAL A 134 -6.55 -12.73 -29.21
N PRO A 135 -5.36 -12.18 -29.50
CA PRO A 135 -4.17 -12.99 -29.76
C PRO A 135 -3.87 -13.97 -28.63
N ILE A 136 -3.24 -15.11 -28.94
CA ILE A 136 -2.79 -16.16 -27.99
C ILE A 136 -1.98 -15.58 -26.80
N ALA A 137 -1.40 -14.39 -26.98
CA ALA A 137 -0.77 -13.60 -25.92
C ALA A 137 -1.73 -13.25 -24.75
N ALA A 138 -2.99 -12.92 -25.01
CA ALA A 138 -3.96 -12.52 -23.99
C ALA A 138 -4.40 -13.67 -23.07
N THR A 139 -4.51 -14.89 -23.61
CA THR A 139 -4.78 -16.10 -22.81
C THR A 139 -3.60 -16.49 -21.93
N ARG A 140 -2.36 -16.28 -22.40
CA ARG A 140 -1.13 -16.43 -21.58
C ARG A 140 -0.98 -15.33 -20.52
N ILE A 141 -1.38 -14.10 -20.85
CA ILE A 141 -1.44 -12.96 -19.92
C ILE A 141 -2.43 -13.24 -18.78
N TYR A 142 -3.59 -13.85 -19.07
CA TYR A 142 -4.53 -14.22 -18.01
C TYR A 142 -3.98 -15.27 -17.04
N GLN A 143 -3.19 -16.24 -17.52
CA GLN A 143 -2.48 -17.18 -16.64
C GLN A 143 -1.41 -16.50 -15.77
N MET A 144 -0.88 -15.37 -16.23
CA MET A 144 0.09 -14.54 -15.51
C MET A 144 -0.49 -13.22 -15.01
N SER A 145 -1.80 -13.16 -14.75
CA SER A 145 -2.52 -11.93 -14.37
C SER A 145 -1.86 -11.18 -13.21
N PHE A 146 -1.24 -11.92 -12.29
CA PHE A 146 -0.48 -11.37 -11.18
C PHE A 146 0.76 -10.58 -11.66
N PHE A 147 1.58 -11.16 -12.55
CA PHE A 147 2.79 -10.51 -13.04
C PHE A 147 2.50 -9.33 -13.96
N THR A 148 1.44 -9.42 -14.77
CA THR A 148 1.05 -8.34 -15.67
C THR A 148 0.43 -7.17 -14.91
N GLY A 149 -0.40 -7.43 -13.89
CA GLY A 149 -0.91 -6.38 -13.00
C GLY A 149 0.20 -5.68 -12.23
N PHE A 150 1.09 -6.46 -11.62
CA PHE A 150 2.26 -5.97 -10.92
C PHE A 150 3.19 -5.15 -11.82
N GLY A 151 3.57 -5.70 -12.99
CA GLY A 151 4.53 -5.07 -13.88
C GLY A 151 4.00 -3.78 -14.49
N VAL A 152 2.74 -3.78 -14.96
CA VAL A 152 2.15 -2.60 -15.59
C VAL A 152 1.90 -1.48 -14.58
N SER A 153 1.38 -1.79 -13.39
CA SER A 153 1.22 -0.77 -12.35
C SER A 153 2.56 -0.20 -11.90
N SER A 154 3.60 -1.03 -11.78
CA SER A 154 4.96 -0.61 -11.46
C SER A 154 5.54 0.33 -12.53
N VAL A 155 5.48 -0.05 -13.81
CA VAL A 155 6.03 0.76 -14.91
C VAL A 155 5.31 2.09 -15.05
N ILE A 156 3.97 2.08 -15.00
CA ILE A 156 3.19 3.31 -15.12
C ILE A 156 3.46 4.25 -13.95
N TYR A 157 3.57 3.70 -12.74
CA TYR A 157 3.93 4.49 -11.57
C TYR A 157 5.34 5.10 -11.68
N LEU A 158 6.32 4.34 -12.19
CA LEU A 158 7.66 4.88 -12.48
C LEU A 158 7.62 6.02 -13.49
N VAL A 159 6.94 5.82 -14.62
CA VAL A 159 6.87 6.83 -15.69
C VAL A 159 6.19 8.11 -15.18
N LEU A 160 5.09 7.98 -14.44
CA LEU A 160 4.41 9.13 -13.81
C LEU A 160 5.33 9.86 -12.82
N ASN A 161 6.15 9.12 -12.07
CA ASN A 161 7.13 9.70 -11.15
C ASN A 161 8.35 10.31 -11.86
N MET A 162 8.69 9.85 -13.07
CA MET A 162 9.73 10.50 -13.88
C MET A 162 9.26 11.85 -14.42
N VAL A 163 7.99 11.96 -14.84
CA VAL A 163 7.39 13.21 -15.32
C VAL A 163 7.11 14.17 -14.17
N SER A 164 6.64 13.65 -13.03
CA SER A 164 6.28 14.44 -11.87
C SER A 164 6.81 13.76 -10.59
N PRO A 165 8.05 14.09 -10.17
CA PRO A 165 8.68 13.43 -9.04
C PRO A 165 7.93 13.68 -7.74
N VAL A 166 7.74 12.62 -6.96
CA VAL A 166 7.13 12.71 -5.62
C VAL A 166 8.12 13.30 -4.60
N PRO A 167 7.60 13.99 -3.56
CA PRO A 167 8.42 14.44 -2.44
C PRO A 167 9.12 13.26 -1.75
N GLY A 168 10.43 13.39 -1.53
CA GLY A 168 11.24 12.36 -0.87
C GLY A 168 11.82 11.29 -1.81
N ALA A 169 11.82 11.50 -3.14
CA ALA A 169 12.57 10.65 -4.06
C ALA A 169 14.08 10.75 -3.79
N SER A 170 14.78 9.61 -3.74
CA SER A 170 16.20 9.54 -3.41
C SER A 170 17.01 8.85 -4.51
N LYS A 171 18.28 9.26 -4.69
CA LYS A 171 19.19 8.68 -5.67
C LYS A 171 19.97 7.48 -5.13
N LYS A 172 20.11 7.32 -3.82
CA LYS A 172 20.86 6.22 -3.19
C LYS A 172 19.93 5.38 -2.34
N PHE A 173 20.09 4.06 -2.38
CA PHE A 173 19.36 3.18 -1.48
C PHE A 173 19.98 3.23 -0.09
N ARG A 174 19.19 3.69 0.89
CA ARG A 174 19.52 3.64 2.32
C ARG A 174 18.23 3.52 3.09
N GLU A 175 18.13 2.51 3.94
CA GLU A 175 16.98 2.35 4.82
C GLU A 175 17.15 3.24 6.04
N VAL A 176 16.59 4.45 5.97
CA VAL A 176 16.75 5.48 7.01
C VAL A 176 15.42 6.19 7.24
N ASP A 177 15.09 6.30 8.52
CA ASP A 177 14.02 7.19 9.01
C ASP A 177 14.53 8.63 9.02
N VAL A 178 14.08 9.43 8.06
CA VAL A 178 14.52 10.82 7.86
C VAL A 178 14.02 11.73 8.99
N SER A 179 12.90 11.41 9.64
CA SER A 179 12.38 12.20 10.77
C SER A 179 13.40 12.32 11.90
N LYS A 180 14.02 11.19 12.26
CA LYS A 180 14.99 11.13 13.36
C LYS A 180 16.29 11.88 13.07
N MET A 181 16.61 12.11 11.80
CA MET A 181 17.79 12.89 11.41
C MET A 181 17.54 14.39 11.65
N GLU A 182 16.36 14.90 11.25
CA GLU A 182 15.98 16.30 11.49
C GLU A 182 15.89 16.62 12.98
N ASP A 183 15.29 15.73 13.78
CA ASP A 183 15.19 15.92 15.24
C ASP A 183 16.59 16.05 15.88
N LYS A 184 17.55 15.21 15.47
CA LYS A 184 18.92 15.26 15.97
C LYS A 184 19.67 16.52 15.56
N VAL A 185 19.48 16.98 14.32
CA VAL A 185 20.10 18.21 13.81
C VAL A 185 19.53 19.42 14.54
N TYR A 186 18.22 19.45 14.77
CA TYR A 186 17.56 20.49 15.55
C TYR A 186 18.03 20.50 17.01
N GLU A 187 18.13 19.35 17.67
CA GLU A 187 18.66 19.27 19.03
C GLU A 187 20.13 19.72 19.11
N ALA A 188 20.94 19.42 18.10
CA ALA A 188 22.34 19.85 18.04
C ALA A 188 22.46 21.37 17.91
N SER A 189 21.69 22.01 17.02
CA SER A 189 21.71 23.46 16.83
C SER A 189 21.21 24.22 18.06
N VAL A 190 20.19 23.69 18.77
CA VAL A 190 19.71 24.25 20.04
C VAL A 190 20.78 24.15 21.14
N ARG A 191 21.55 23.04 21.18
CA ARG A 191 22.65 22.88 22.14
C ARG A 191 23.77 23.88 21.87
N GLU A 192 24.15 24.07 20.60
CA GLU A 192 25.20 25.02 20.18
C GLU A 192 24.82 26.48 20.49
N SER A 193 23.56 26.85 20.20
CA SER A 193 23.00 28.17 20.54
C SER A 193 23.04 28.44 22.06
N ARG A 194 22.81 27.39 22.87
CA ARG A 194 22.81 27.49 24.33
C ARG A 194 24.21 27.55 24.93
N SER A 195 25.23 26.97 24.27
CA SER A 195 26.63 27.15 24.68
C SER A 195 27.13 28.54 24.37
N ASP A 196 26.79 29.11 23.22
CA ASP A 196 27.22 30.46 22.85
C ASP A 196 26.63 31.51 23.80
N THR A 197 25.34 31.39 24.12
CA THR A 197 24.66 32.28 25.08
C THR A 197 25.27 32.24 26.48
N LYS A 198 25.84 31.09 26.89
CA LYS A 198 26.54 30.97 28.18
C LYS A 198 27.92 31.63 28.14
N SER A 199 28.64 31.52 27.02
CA SER A 199 29.96 32.14 26.85
C SER A 199 29.89 33.67 26.82
N THR A 200 28.78 34.26 26.35
CA THR A 200 28.61 35.72 26.31
C THR A 200 28.24 36.33 27.68
N LYS A 201 27.73 35.54 28.62
CA LYS A 201 27.33 36.01 29.97
C LYS A 201 28.42 35.83 31.04
N SER A 202 29.56 35.26 30.68
CA SER A 202 30.70 35.00 31.57
C SER A 202 31.88 35.97 31.39
N VAL A 203 31.65 37.10 30.71
CA VAL A 203 32.55 38.26 30.60
C VAL A 203 31.86 39.44 31.27
#